data_AF-A0A7I8W277-F1
#
_entry.id   AF-A0A7I8W277-F1
#
_cell.length_a   1.000
_cell.length_b   1.000
_cell.length_c   1.000
_cell.angle_alpha   90.00
_cell.angle_beta   90.00
_cell.angle_gamma   90.00
#
_symmetry.space_group_name_H-M   'P 1'
#
loop_
_entity.id
_entity.type
_entity.pdbx_description
1 polymer ?
#
loop_
_entity_poly.entity_id
_entity_poly.type
_entity_poly.pdbx_seq_one_letter_code
_entity_poly.pdbx_strand_id
1 'polypeptide(L)'
;MGVHTKPKMAELEITHLVQVYDTINELWGCEDAIIAGDFNADCSYVTNEEYKEMRLIKDKRFKWLVNKEEDTTVSDSNCAYDRFVIVGKSIKKDLEPSSVGIFNFEKEYNLNRKQALLVSDHYPIHLQVEK
;
A
#
# COMPACT_ATOMS: atom_id res chain seq x y z
N MET A 1 -9.48 3.24 4.27
CA MET A 1 -9.85 1.87 3.87
C MET A 1 -8.68 0.96 4.18
N GLY A 2 -8.86 -0.03 5.07
CA GLY A 2 -7.84 -1.05 5.33
C GLY A 2 -8.07 -2.27 4.46
N VAL A 3 -7.02 -2.85 3.88
CA VAL A 3 -7.11 -4.07 3.07
C VAL A 3 -5.92 -4.99 3.36
N HIS A 4 -6.20 -6.28 3.40
CA HIS A 4 -5.21 -7.34 3.34
C HIS A 4 -5.71 -8.32 2.27
N THR A 5 -5.08 -8.31 1.10
CA THR A 5 -5.58 -9.08 -0.04
C THR A 5 -5.18 -10.54 0.07
N LYS A 6 -5.97 -11.42 -0.54
CA LYS A 6 -5.53 -12.81 -0.72
C LYS A 6 -4.42 -12.85 -1.77
N PRO A 7 -3.22 -13.42 -1.49
CA PRO A 7 -2.09 -13.36 -2.42
C PRO A 7 -2.39 -13.87 -3.85
N LYS A 8 -3.13 -14.98 -3.96
CA LYS A 8 -3.51 -15.57 -5.26
C LYS A 8 -4.60 -14.79 -6.02
N MET A 9 -5.21 -13.79 -5.38
CA MET A 9 -6.26 -12.95 -5.94
C MET A 9 -5.89 -11.47 -5.87
N ALA A 10 -4.62 -11.14 -5.59
CA ALA A 10 -4.18 -9.79 -5.29
C ALA A 10 -4.55 -8.80 -6.42
N GLU A 11 -4.22 -9.13 -7.67
CA GLU A 11 -4.61 -8.32 -8.84
C GLU A 11 -6.11 -8.01 -8.85
N LEU A 12 -6.94 -9.04 -8.72
CA LEU A 12 -8.39 -8.91 -8.79
C LEU A 12 -8.95 -8.08 -7.64
N GLU A 13 -8.53 -8.36 -6.41
CA GLU A 13 -8.99 -7.64 -5.22
C GLU A 13 -8.58 -6.17 -5.27
N ILE A 14 -7.33 -5.87 -5.64
CA ILE A 14 -6.84 -4.49 -5.81
C ILE A 14 -7.63 -3.77 -6.91
N THR A 15 -7.88 -4.42 -8.04
CA THR A 15 -8.67 -3.86 -9.15
C THR A 15 -10.08 -3.46 -8.69
N HIS A 16 -10.70 -4.20 -7.77
CA HIS A 16 -12.04 -3.91 -7.24
C HIS A 16 -12.08 -2.82 -6.16
N LEU A 17 -10.94 -2.42 -5.57
CA LEU A 17 -10.90 -1.33 -4.59
C LEU A 17 -11.41 0.00 -5.15
N VAL A 18 -11.34 0.21 -6.47
CA VAL A 18 -11.96 1.37 -7.11
C VAL A 18 -13.47 1.39 -6.91
N GLN A 19 -14.14 0.24 -7.07
CA GLN A 19 -15.59 0.14 -6.85
C GLN A 19 -15.92 0.36 -5.38
N VAL A 20 -15.11 -0.17 -4.46
CA VAL A 20 -15.30 0.05 -3.02
C VAL A 20 -15.20 1.54 -2.68
N TYR A 21 -14.21 2.25 -3.22
CA TYR A 21 -14.10 3.70 -3.05
C TYR A 21 -15.30 4.43 -3.65
N ASP A 22 -15.70 4.09 -4.89
CA ASP A 22 -16.82 4.75 -5.57
C ASP A 22 -18.11 4.60 -4.75
N THR A 23 -18.38 3.40 -4.20
CA THR A 23 -19.53 3.13 -3.31
C THR A 23 -19.45 3.92 -2.01
N ILE A 24 -18.28 3.99 -1.36
CA ILE A 24 -18.09 4.76 -0.13
C ILE A 24 -18.35 6.26 -0.38
N ASN A 25 -17.84 6.79 -1.49
CA ASN A 25 -18.05 8.18 -1.87
C ASN A 25 -19.52 8.48 -2.17
N GLU A 26 -20.22 7.58 -2.86
CA GLU A 26 -21.66 7.74 -3.14
C GLU A 26 -22.50 7.70 -1.86
N LEU A 27 -22.21 6.78 -0.93
CA LEU A 27 -22.99 6.61 0.30
C LEU A 27 -22.76 7.73 1.31
N TRP A 28 -21.52 8.21 1.45
CA TRP A 28 -21.12 9.08 2.56
C TRP A 28 -20.50 10.40 2.14
N GLY A 29 -20.34 10.67 0.84
CA GLY A 29 -19.69 11.89 0.35
C GLY A 29 -18.21 11.99 0.70
N CYS A 30 -17.54 10.86 0.96
CA CYS A 30 -16.13 10.81 1.31
C CYS A 30 -15.24 10.93 0.06
N GLU A 31 -14.95 12.16 -0.35
CA GLU A 31 -14.08 12.45 -1.51
C GLU A 31 -12.59 12.17 -1.22
N ASP A 32 -12.17 12.31 0.03
CA ASP A 32 -10.80 12.09 0.48
C ASP A 32 -10.67 10.73 1.17
N ALA A 33 -9.77 9.88 0.66
CA ALA A 33 -9.52 8.56 1.24
C ALA A 33 -8.04 8.15 1.12
N ILE A 34 -7.58 7.45 2.15
CA ILE A 34 -6.37 6.63 2.13
C ILE A 34 -6.81 5.16 2.11
N ILE A 35 -6.30 4.39 1.15
CA ILE A 35 -6.41 2.95 1.06
C ILE A 35 -5.03 2.36 1.43
N ALA A 36 -4.98 1.53 2.46
CA ALA A 36 -3.74 1.08 3.07
C ALA A 36 -3.77 -0.37 3.51
N GLY A 37 -2.61 -1.03 3.47
CA GLY A 37 -2.36 -2.35 4.06
C GLY A 37 -1.52 -3.25 3.16
N ASP A 38 -1.54 -4.54 3.46
CA ASP A 38 -0.87 -5.57 2.66
C ASP A 38 -1.68 -5.87 1.40
N PHE A 39 -1.26 -5.32 0.28
CA PHE A 39 -1.94 -5.54 -1.00
C PHE A 39 -1.42 -6.80 -1.71
N ASN A 40 -0.35 -7.44 -1.23
CA ASN A 40 0.38 -8.47 -1.97
C ASN A 40 0.73 -8.00 -3.40
N ALA A 41 0.99 -6.69 -3.60
CA ALA A 41 1.00 -6.01 -4.90
C ALA A 41 2.33 -6.13 -5.69
N ASP A 42 3.06 -7.22 -5.55
CA ASP A 42 4.35 -7.38 -6.23
C ASP A 42 4.79 -8.85 -6.39
N CYS A 43 5.98 -9.04 -6.95
CA CYS A 43 6.65 -10.33 -7.07
C CYS A 43 5.77 -11.36 -7.82
N SER A 44 5.62 -12.57 -7.28
CA SER A 44 4.83 -13.64 -7.92
C SER A 44 3.31 -13.46 -7.80
N TYR A 45 2.84 -12.51 -6.98
CA TYR A 45 1.41 -12.32 -6.74
C TYR A 45 0.79 -11.31 -7.70
N VAL A 46 1.56 -10.29 -8.09
CA VAL A 46 1.18 -9.34 -9.13
C VAL A 46 2.38 -9.08 -10.03
N THR A 47 2.32 -9.61 -11.25
CA THR A 47 3.36 -9.40 -12.26
C THR A 47 3.41 -7.95 -12.74
N ASN A 48 4.49 -7.57 -13.42
CA ASN A 48 4.61 -6.24 -14.05
C ASN A 48 3.51 -5.94 -15.08
N GLU A 49 3.01 -6.96 -15.76
CA GLU A 49 1.94 -6.81 -16.76
C GLU A 49 0.61 -6.60 -16.06
N GLU A 50 0.25 -7.47 -15.12
CA GLU A 50 -0.96 -7.34 -14.29
C GLU A 50 -1.00 -6.00 -13.56
N TYR A 51 0.13 -5.57 -12.96
CA TYR A 51 0.22 -4.31 -12.24
C TYR A 51 -0.18 -3.12 -13.12
N LYS A 52 0.27 -3.08 -14.38
CA LYS A 52 -0.07 -2.01 -15.32
C LYS A 52 -1.54 -2.05 -15.73
N GLU A 53 -2.15 -3.24 -15.70
CA GLU A 53 -3.52 -3.47 -16.11
C GLU A 53 -4.56 -3.20 -15.01
N MET A 54 -4.16 -3.27 -13.73
CA MET A 54 -5.05 -3.02 -12.60
C MET A 54 -5.77 -1.67 -12.70
N ARG A 55 -7.09 -1.68 -12.49
CA ARG A 55 -7.92 -0.46 -12.60
C ARG A 55 -7.46 0.62 -11.62
N LEU A 56 -7.05 0.24 -10.41
CA LEU A 56 -6.55 1.18 -9.38
C LEU A 56 -5.23 1.86 -9.78
N ILE A 57 -4.45 1.27 -10.70
CA ILE A 57 -3.23 1.87 -11.27
C ILE A 57 -3.56 2.78 -12.45
N LYS A 58 -4.50 2.36 -13.32
CA LYS A 58 -4.91 3.11 -14.50
C LYS A 58 -5.70 4.37 -14.18
N ASP A 59 -6.55 4.31 -13.15
CA ASP A 59 -7.42 5.41 -12.75
C ASP A 59 -6.62 6.55 -12.08
N LYS A 60 -6.49 7.67 -12.80
CA LYS A 60 -5.69 8.83 -12.39
C LYS A 60 -6.24 9.59 -11.18
N ARG A 61 -7.44 9.26 -10.69
CA ARG A 61 -7.93 9.76 -9.41
C ARG A 61 -7.05 9.29 -8.26
N PHE A 62 -6.51 8.08 -8.37
CA PHE A 62 -5.70 7.43 -7.34
C PHE A 62 -4.21 7.71 -7.54
N LYS A 63 -3.51 7.90 -6.42
CA LYS A 63 -2.06 8.08 -6.39
C LYS A 63 -1.46 7.04 -5.45
N TRP A 64 -0.61 6.17 -6.00
CA TRP A 64 0.19 5.22 -5.24
C TRP A 64 1.40 5.95 -4.64
N LEU A 65 1.69 5.71 -3.37
CA LEU A 65 2.71 6.45 -2.63
C LEU A 65 3.96 5.60 -2.34
N VAL A 66 3.79 4.31 -2.04
CA VAL A 66 4.92 3.38 -1.84
C VAL A 66 5.41 2.93 -3.21
N ASN A 67 6.69 3.16 -3.48
CA ASN A 67 7.28 2.85 -4.77
C ASN A 67 7.37 1.32 -4.98
N LYS A 68 7.36 0.87 -6.24
CA LYS A 68 7.42 -0.55 -6.58
C LYS A 68 8.77 -1.18 -6.24
N GLU A 69 9.85 -0.41 -6.22
CA GLU A 69 11.17 -0.93 -5.90
C GLU A 69 11.47 -0.99 -4.39
N GLU A 70 10.52 -0.61 -3.53
CA GLU A 70 10.70 -0.69 -2.07
C GLU A 70 10.52 -2.12 -1.55
N ASP A 71 11.26 -2.45 -0.50
CA ASP A 71 11.08 -3.71 0.21
C ASP A 71 10.24 -3.50 1.48
N THR A 72 9.06 -4.10 1.49
CA THR A 72 8.14 -4.06 2.65
C THR A 72 8.22 -5.34 3.48
N THR A 73 9.17 -6.22 3.20
CA THR A 73 9.24 -7.54 3.83
C THR A 73 10.43 -7.70 4.77
N VAL A 74 10.20 -8.38 5.89
CA VAL A 74 11.26 -8.89 6.78
C VAL A 74 11.74 -10.26 6.29
N SER A 75 10.97 -10.96 5.44
CA SER A 75 11.35 -12.27 4.91
C SER A 75 12.55 -12.18 3.92
N ASP A 76 13.04 -13.31 3.40
CA ASP A 76 14.15 -13.34 2.42
C ASP A 76 13.65 -13.02 0.99
N SER A 77 12.79 -12.01 0.90
CA SER A 77 12.21 -11.48 -0.33
C SER A 77 12.54 -10.01 -0.48
N ASN A 78 12.34 -9.47 -1.67
CA ASN A 78 12.38 -8.03 -1.92
C ASN A 78 11.11 -7.69 -2.70
N CYS A 79 10.04 -7.37 -1.97
CA CYS A 79 8.70 -7.20 -2.52
C CYS A 79 7.98 -6.00 -1.90
N ALA A 80 7.37 -5.18 -2.76
CA ALA A 80 6.51 -4.07 -2.36
C ALA A 80 5.05 -4.54 -2.17
N TYR A 81 4.80 -5.36 -1.16
CA TYR A 81 3.48 -5.89 -0.81
C TYR A 81 2.59 -4.85 -0.14
N ASP A 82 3.11 -4.12 0.84
CA ASP A 82 2.37 -3.11 1.58
C ASP A 82 2.30 -1.79 0.83
N ARG A 83 1.09 -1.22 0.72
CA ARG A 83 0.85 -0.04 -0.14
C ARG A 83 0.00 1.02 0.54
N PHE A 84 0.29 2.26 0.16
CA PHE A 84 -0.62 3.39 0.32
C PHE A 84 -1.11 3.86 -1.05
N VAL A 85 -2.42 4.02 -1.17
CA VAL A 85 -3.09 4.64 -2.31
C VAL A 85 -4.01 5.74 -1.80
N ILE A 86 -3.88 6.95 -2.35
CA ILE A 86 -4.71 8.10 -1.95
C ILE A 86 -5.58 8.62 -3.09
N VAL A 87 -6.73 9.19 -2.74
CA VAL A 87 -7.69 9.83 -3.64
C VAL A 87 -8.35 11.00 -2.91
N GLY A 88 -8.73 12.05 -3.64
CA GLY A 88 -9.26 13.30 -3.08
C GLY A 88 -8.26 14.46 -3.15
N LYS A 89 -8.76 15.70 -3.07
CA LYS A 89 -7.94 16.91 -3.23
C LYS A 89 -7.28 17.33 -1.92
N SER A 90 -7.98 17.21 -0.79
CA SER A 90 -7.49 17.65 0.51
C SER A 90 -6.33 16.76 0.95
N ILE A 91 -6.49 15.44 0.87
CA ILE A 91 -5.41 14.51 1.27
C ILE A 91 -4.16 14.65 0.39
N LYS A 92 -4.32 14.96 -0.91
CA LYS A 92 -3.18 15.19 -1.81
C LYS A 92 -2.42 16.47 -1.48
N LYS A 93 -3.09 17.45 -0.89
CA LYS A 93 -2.51 18.74 -0.47
C LYS A 93 -1.84 18.61 0.91
N ASP A 94 -2.49 17.91 1.82
CA ASP A 94 -2.13 17.84 3.23
C ASP A 94 -1.09 16.74 3.54
N LEU A 95 -0.88 15.80 2.61
CA LEU A 95 0.18 14.78 2.72
C LEU A 95 1.57 15.42 2.54
N GLU A 96 2.47 15.20 3.50
CA GLU A 96 3.90 15.49 3.33
C GLU A 96 4.56 14.40 2.49
N PRO A 97 4.91 14.62 1.21
CA PRO A 97 5.33 13.53 0.33
C PRO A 97 6.62 12.85 0.78
N SER A 98 7.53 13.59 1.43
CA SER A 98 8.80 13.04 1.92
C SER A 98 8.65 12.14 3.16
N SER A 99 7.49 12.15 3.80
CA SER A 99 7.20 11.33 4.98
C SER A 99 6.81 9.88 4.66
N VAL A 100 6.54 9.58 3.38
CA VAL A 100 6.17 8.23 2.95
C VAL A 100 7.40 7.34 3.01
N GLY A 101 7.36 6.29 3.82
CA GLY A 101 8.51 5.41 3.99
C GLY A 101 8.17 4.05 4.59
N ILE A 102 9.21 3.23 4.70
CA ILE A 102 9.18 1.89 5.31
C ILE A 102 9.94 1.97 6.63
N PHE A 103 9.27 1.57 7.71
CA PHE A 103 9.87 1.51 9.03
C PHE A 103 10.59 0.18 9.22
N ASN A 104 11.87 0.16 8.88
CA ASN A 104 12.72 -1.01 9.10
C ASN A 104 13.08 -1.15 10.60
N PHE A 105 12.20 -1.79 11.36
CA PHE A 105 12.39 -2.02 12.79
C PHE A 105 13.51 -3.02 13.11
N GLU A 106 13.92 -3.86 12.14
CA GLU A 106 15.11 -4.72 12.27
C GLU A 106 16.36 -3.85 12.45
N LYS A 107 16.51 -2.83 11.60
CA LYS A 107 17.60 -1.87 11.66
C LYS A 107 17.45 -0.91 12.84
N GLU A 108 16.27 -0.33 13.04
CA GLU A 108 16.03 0.69 14.06
C GLU A 108 16.32 0.16 15.47
N TYR A 109 15.92 -1.08 15.75
CA TYR A 109 16.09 -1.70 17.06
C TYR A 109 17.26 -2.68 17.13
N ASN A 110 18.10 -2.73 16.10
CA ASN A 110 19.27 -3.62 16.00
C ASN A 110 18.93 -5.09 16.31
N LEU A 111 17.82 -5.57 15.74
CA LEU A 111 17.39 -6.95 15.84
C LEU A 111 18.14 -7.79 14.82
N ASN A 112 18.44 -9.04 15.15
CA ASN A 112 18.77 -10.00 14.10
C ASN A 112 17.48 -10.48 13.41
N ARG A 113 17.62 -11.00 12.18
CA ARG A 113 16.50 -11.47 11.36
C ARG A 113 15.55 -12.44 12.08
N LYS A 114 16.07 -13.33 12.94
CA LYS A 114 15.23 -14.26 13.71
C LYS A 114 14.36 -13.54 14.73
N GLN A 115 14.88 -12.51 15.39
CA GLN A 115 14.12 -11.68 16.31
C GLN A 115 13.10 -10.82 15.56
N ALA A 116 13.47 -10.25 14.42
CA ALA A 116 12.56 -9.46 13.60
C ALA A 116 11.36 -10.30 13.13
N LEU A 117 11.59 -11.53 12.67
CA LEU A 117 10.54 -12.48 12.27
C LEU A 117 9.63 -12.94 13.42
N LEU A 118 10.04 -12.78 14.69
CA LEU A 118 9.14 -13.00 15.82
C LEU A 118 8.13 -11.86 16.01
N VAL A 119 8.43 -10.68 15.47
CA VAL A 119 7.52 -9.52 15.47
C VAL A 119 6.59 -9.61 14.27
N SER A 120 7.14 -9.70 13.06
CA SER A 120 6.40 -9.81 11.80
C SER A 120 7.33 -10.20 10.65
N ASP A 121 6.76 -10.75 9.59
CA ASP A 121 7.35 -10.94 8.28
C ASP A 121 7.22 -9.71 7.35
N HIS A 122 6.57 -8.63 7.80
CA HIS A 122 6.40 -7.36 7.07
C HIS A 122 6.93 -6.17 7.88
N TYR A 123 7.47 -5.17 7.18
CA TYR A 123 7.78 -3.86 7.77
C TYR A 123 6.56 -2.94 7.70
N PRO A 124 6.29 -2.12 8.74
CA PRO A 124 5.28 -1.08 8.65
C PRO A 124 5.63 -0.06 7.56
N ILE A 125 4.63 0.35 6.78
CA ILE A 125 4.69 1.56 5.96
C ILE A 125 4.13 2.73 6.75
N HIS A 126 4.71 3.92 6.59
CA HIS A 126 4.26 5.14 7.29
C HIS A 126 4.13 6.33 6.36
N LEU A 127 3.32 7.31 6.77
CA LEU A 127 3.18 8.62 6.15
C LEU A 127 2.71 9.64 7.22
N GLN A 128 2.89 10.92 6.94
CA GLN A 128 2.43 12.05 7.74
C GLN A 128 1.48 12.91 6.91
N VAL A 129 0.39 13.33 7.56
CA VAL A 129 -0.59 14.29 7.01
C VAL A 129 -0.58 15.50 7.93
N GLU A 130 -0.27 16.66 7.39
CA GLU A 130 -0.25 17.93 8.10
C GLU A 130 -1.54 18.69 7.82
N LYS A 131 -2.19 19.20 8.87
CA LYS A 131 -3.36 20.08 8.76
C LYS A 131 -2.95 21.55 8.89
#